data_AF-A0A496XDL6-F1
#
_entry.id   AF-A0A496XDL6-F1
#
_cell.length_a   1.000
_cell.length_b   1.000
_cell.length_c   1.000
_cell.angle_alpha   90.00
_cell.angle_beta   90.00
_cell.angle_gamma   90.00
#
_symmetry.space_group_name_H-M   'P 1'
#
loop_
_entity.id
_entity.type
_entity.pdbx_description
1 polymer ?
#
loop_
_entity_poly.entity_id
_entity_poly.type
_entity_poly.pdbx_seq_one_letter_code
_entity_poly.pdbx_strand_id
1 'polypeptide(L)'
;MSVNTPAMRRLLFVILTILFPVLNHAASKPAGVKKLEVPDRGFISSQQARTWEEGLISGNGTIGINILSRPLDETVIFSHERLFLPKGAPTMPPDNANRLFEIRNLIDRGLYRQATELAFDLSGQESFMY
;
A
#
# COMPACT_ATOMS: atom_id res chain seq x y z
N MET A 1 -17.29 67.57 -3.17
CA MET A 1 -18.58 67.29 -3.83
C MET A 1 -18.77 65.77 -3.85
N SER A 2 -19.67 65.28 -3.00
CA SER A 2 -19.85 63.86 -2.68
C SER A 2 -20.76 63.19 -3.71
N VAL A 3 -20.21 62.25 -4.48
CA VAL A 3 -20.97 61.45 -5.45
C VAL A 3 -21.68 60.34 -4.67
N ASN A 4 -22.86 60.64 -4.15
CA ASN A 4 -23.72 59.65 -3.49
C ASN A 4 -24.96 59.41 -4.36
N THR A 5 -24.74 58.83 -5.55
CA THR A 5 -25.83 58.46 -6.46
C THR A 5 -26.40 57.09 -6.09
N PRO A 6 -27.74 56.92 -6.13
CA PRO A 6 -28.42 55.70 -5.69
C PRO A 6 -28.02 54.45 -6.51
N ALA A 7 -27.48 54.64 -7.73
CA ALA A 7 -26.95 53.58 -8.57
C ALA A 7 -25.67 52.95 -7.99
N MET A 8 -24.77 53.75 -7.41
CA MET A 8 -23.51 53.26 -6.83
C MET A 8 -23.77 52.44 -5.55
N ARG A 9 -24.78 52.82 -4.77
CA ARG A 9 -25.21 52.08 -3.58
C ARG A 9 -25.83 50.73 -3.95
N ARG A 10 -26.63 50.67 -5.03
CA ARG A 10 -27.20 49.40 -5.54
C ARG A 10 -26.14 48.46 -6.11
N LEU A 11 -25.14 48.99 -6.81
CA LEU A 11 -24.03 48.20 -7.36
C LEU A 11 -23.14 47.62 -6.25
N LEU A 12 -22.84 48.41 -5.22
CA LEU A 12 -22.11 47.95 -4.03
C LEU A 12 -22.88 46.85 -3.26
N PHE A 13 -24.21 46.98 -3.13
CA PHE A 13 -25.03 45.94 -2.49
C PHE A 13 -25.06 44.62 -3.27
N VAL A 14 -25.09 44.66 -4.61
CA VAL A 14 -25.08 43.45 -5.46
C VAL A 14 -23.70 42.78 -5.47
N ILE A 15 -22.62 43.54 -5.49
CA ILE A 15 -21.26 42.98 -5.37
C ILE A 15 -21.07 42.35 -3.98
N LEU A 16 -21.59 42.97 -2.92
CA LEU A 16 -21.49 42.44 -1.56
C LEU A 16 -22.31 41.14 -1.36
N THR A 17 -23.47 40.99 -2.02
CA THR A 17 -24.29 39.77 -1.91
C THR A 17 -23.81 38.61 -2.78
N ILE A 18 -23.10 38.86 -3.89
CA ILE A 18 -22.52 37.81 -4.75
C ILE A 18 -21.14 37.36 -4.22
N LEU A 19 -20.38 38.22 -3.53
CA LEU A 19 -19.06 37.86 -2.98
C LEU A 19 -19.14 37.11 -1.63
N PHE A 20 -20.19 37.31 -0.83
CA PHE A 20 -20.33 36.69 0.49
C PHE A 20 -20.55 35.15 0.50
N PRO A 21 -21.28 34.53 -0.44
CA PRO A 21 -21.46 33.08 -0.42
C PRO A 21 -20.24 32.32 -0.97
N VAL A 22 -19.38 32.95 -1.79
CA VAL A 22 -18.18 32.30 -2.35
C VAL A 22 -17.07 32.11 -1.31
N LEU A 23 -16.98 33.00 -0.30
CA LEU A 23 -15.98 32.85 0.77
C LEU A 23 -16.37 31.82 1.84
N ASN A 24 -17.65 31.45 1.96
CA ASN A 24 -18.13 30.56 3.02
C ASN A 24 -18.09 29.06 2.67
N HIS A 25 -17.67 28.68 1.47
CA HIS A 25 -17.50 27.26 1.12
C HIS A 25 -16.17 26.66 1.62
N ALA A 26 -15.25 27.50 2.10
CA ALA A 26 -13.90 27.08 2.50
C ALA A 26 -13.77 26.62 3.97
N ALA A 27 -14.86 26.57 4.73
CA ALA A 27 -14.84 26.13 6.12
C ALA A 27 -15.99 25.16 6.40
N SER A 28 -15.94 23.96 5.80
CA SER A 28 -16.60 22.83 6.44
C SER A 28 -15.96 22.67 7.83
N LYS A 29 -16.70 23.02 8.88
CA LYS A 29 -16.32 22.62 10.24
C LYS A 29 -16.10 21.10 10.19
N PRO A 30 -14.97 20.56 10.69
CA PRO A 30 -14.88 19.12 10.86
C PRO A 30 -16.07 18.73 11.73
N ALA A 31 -16.99 17.94 11.17
CA ALA A 31 -18.08 17.38 11.93
C ALA A 31 -17.45 16.74 13.17
N GLY A 32 -17.88 17.17 14.37
CA GLY A 32 -17.25 16.76 15.63
C GLY A 32 -17.05 15.25 15.64
N VAL A 33 -15.88 14.80 16.09
CA VAL A 33 -15.48 13.38 16.08
C VAL A 33 -16.56 12.58 16.77
N LYS A 34 -17.45 11.96 15.98
CA LYS A 34 -18.46 11.06 16.51
C LYS A 34 -17.68 9.88 17.04
N LYS A 35 -17.68 9.70 18.36
CA LYS A 35 -17.00 8.56 19.00
C LYS A 35 -17.62 7.30 18.40
N LEU A 36 -16.82 6.57 17.62
CA LEU A 36 -17.26 5.34 16.98
C LEU A 36 -17.36 4.26 18.07
N GLU A 37 -18.47 3.52 18.08
CA GLU A 37 -18.67 2.42 19.02
C GLU A 37 -17.74 1.27 18.68
N VAL A 38 -16.76 0.99 19.55
CA VAL A 38 -15.77 -0.07 19.32
C VAL A 38 -16.46 -1.43 19.46
N PRO A 39 -16.28 -2.36 18.50
CA PRO A 39 -16.88 -3.69 18.57
C PRO A 39 -16.24 -4.54 19.66
N ASP A 40 -16.98 -5.53 20.18
CA ASP A 40 -16.49 -6.51 21.15
C ASP A 40 -15.26 -7.28 20.65
N ARG A 41 -15.11 -7.41 19.32
CA ARG A 41 -13.96 -8.02 18.65
C ARG A 41 -13.57 -7.24 17.41
N GLY A 42 -12.26 -7.10 17.19
CA GLY A 42 -11.69 -6.40 16.04
C GLY A 42 -11.29 -4.97 16.39
N PHE A 43 -11.35 -4.08 15.41
CA PHE A 43 -10.97 -2.68 15.56
C PHE A 43 -11.75 -1.80 14.58
N ILE A 44 -11.62 -0.49 14.76
CA ILE A 44 -12.17 0.53 13.87
C ILE A 44 -11.04 1.41 13.39
N SER A 45 -11.02 1.72 12.10
CA SER A 45 -10.26 2.86 11.59
C SER A 45 -11.18 4.06 11.45
N SER A 46 -10.82 5.16 12.10
CA SER A 46 -11.55 6.44 12.02
C SER A 46 -10.97 7.41 11.00
N GLN A 47 -9.90 7.02 10.30
CA GLN A 47 -9.22 7.84 9.30
C GLN A 47 -9.00 7.04 8.02
N GLN A 48 -9.01 7.74 6.88
CA GLN A 48 -8.62 7.17 5.60
C GLN A 48 -7.12 6.84 5.58
N ALA A 49 -6.77 5.75 4.89
CA ALA A 49 -5.39 5.33 4.73
C ALA A 49 -4.65 6.22 3.71
N ARG A 50 -3.44 6.67 4.08
CA ARG A 50 -2.54 7.44 3.22
C ARG A 50 -1.62 6.53 2.43
N THR A 51 -1.16 5.46 3.06
CA THR A 51 -0.31 4.43 2.44
C THR A 51 -1.02 3.08 2.41
N TRP A 52 -0.40 2.11 1.73
CA TRP A 52 -0.95 0.76 1.62
C TRP A 52 -1.01 0.05 2.98
N GLU A 53 -0.01 0.26 3.83
CA GLU A 53 0.15 -0.38 5.15
C GLU A 53 -0.93 0.02 6.16
N GLU A 54 -1.56 1.18 5.94
CA GLU A 54 -2.62 1.73 6.79
C GLU A 54 -4.02 1.25 6.40
N GLY A 55 -4.15 0.56 5.27
CA GLY A 55 -5.44 0.11 4.75
C GLY A 55 -6.04 -1.06 5.55
N LEU A 56 -7.36 -1.20 5.45
CA LEU A 56 -8.10 -2.26 6.13
C LEU A 56 -8.02 -3.55 5.32
N ILE A 57 -7.42 -4.58 5.92
CA ILE A 57 -7.21 -5.87 5.27
C ILE A 57 -8.33 -6.85 5.62
N SER A 58 -8.79 -7.60 4.62
CA SER A 58 -9.65 -8.77 4.79
C SER A 58 -9.32 -9.83 3.75
N GLY A 59 -9.78 -11.06 3.93
CA GLY A 59 -9.56 -12.12 2.95
C GLY A 59 -10.27 -13.42 3.31
N ASN A 60 -10.46 -14.26 2.30
CA ASN A 60 -11.12 -15.57 2.44
C ASN A 60 -10.17 -16.76 2.24
N GLY A 61 -8.86 -16.52 2.26
CA GLY A 61 -7.82 -17.50 1.94
C GLY A 61 -7.37 -17.43 0.49
N THR A 62 -8.29 -17.24 -0.46
CA THR A 62 -7.96 -17.16 -1.90
C THR A 62 -7.78 -15.74 -2.40
N ILE A 63 -8.69 -14.85 -2.01
CA ILE A 63 -8.68 -13.42 -2.38
C ILE A 63 -8.42 -12.62 -1.12
N GLY A 64 -7.46 -11.71 -1.19
CA GLY A 64 -7.23 -10.67 -0.20
C GLY A 64 -7.70 -9.32 -0.73
N ILE A 65 -8.19 -8.48 0.17
CA ILE A 65 -8.54 -7.09 -0.12
C ILE A 65 -7.84 -6.17 0.88
N ASN A 66 -7.41 -5.01 0.40
CA ASN A 66 -6.92 -3.92 1.22
C ASN A 66 -7.64 -2.62 0.84
N ILE A 67 -8.34 -2.00 1.79
CA ILE A 67 -9.28 -0.89 1.56
C ILE A 67 -8.72 0.41 2.15
N LEU A 68 -8.58 1.46 1.32
CA LEU A 68 -8.01 2.73 1.78
C LEU A 68 -9.03 3.69 2.42
N SER A 69 -10.33 3.44 2.27
CA SER A 69 -11.41 4.15 2.98
C SER A 69 -11.46 5.66 2.69
N ARG A 70 -11.31 6.05 1.42
CA ARG A 70 -11.28 7.45 0.95
C ARG A 70 -12.64 7.84 0.37
N PRO A 71 -13.45 8.67 1.07
CA PRO A 71 -14.87 8.83 0.73
C PRO A 71 -15.21 9.35 -0.68
N LEU A 72 -14.33 10.17 -1.27
CA LEU A 72 -14.53 10.76 -2.60
C LEU A 72 -13.70 10.09 -3.69
N ASP A 73 -12.78 9.19 -3.33
CA ASP A 73 -11.84 8.54 -4.24
C ASP A 73 -11.33 7.22 -3.64
N GLU A 74 -12.24 6.25 -3.55
CA GLU A 74 -11.97 4.97 -2.90
C GLU A 74 -10.99 4.12 -3.71
N THR A 75 -10.09 3.43 -3.02
CA THR A 75 -9.17 2.48 -3.64
C THR A 75 -9.22 1.17 -2.87
N VAL A 76 -9.63 0.11 -3.57
CA VAL A 76 -9.60 -1.27 -3.06
C VAL A 76 -8.56 -2.06 -3.84
N ILE A 77 -7.57 -2.57 -3.14
CA ILE A 77 -6.44 -3.29 -3.71
C ILE A 77 -6.69 -4.77 -3.51
N PHE A 78 -6.69 -5.52 -4.61
CA PHE A 78 -6.95 -6.94 -4.62
C PHE A 78 -5.67 -7.74 -4.73
N SER A 79 -5.60 -8.83 -3.98
CA SER A 79 -4.59 -9.87 -4.13
C SER A 79 -5.26 -11.22 -4.35
N HIS A 80 -4.51 -12.16 -4.94
CA HIS A 80 -4.97 -13.52 -5.14
C HIS A 80 -3.83 -14.49 -4.81
N GLU A 81 -4.12 -15.57 -4.08
CA GLU A 81 -3.11 -16.52 -3.57
C GLU A 81 -2.24 -17.14 -4.68
N ARG A 82 -2.76 -17.14 -5.93
CA ARG A 82 -2.10 -17.71 -7.14
C ARG A 82 -1.62 -16.68 -8.16
N LEU A 83 -1.68 -15.37 -7.86
CA LEU A 83 -1.22 -14.33 -8.79
C LEU A 83 0.31 -14.15 -8.69
N PHE A 84 1.03 -15.15 -9.18
CA PHE A 84 2.49 -15.11 -9.30
C PHE A 84 2.90 -14.60 -10.68
N LEU A 85 4.10 -14.02 -10.76
CA LEU A 85 4.70 -13.76 -12.07
C LEU A 85 4.87 -15.09 -12.82
N PRO A 86 4.62 -15.13 -14.14
CA PRO A 86 4.92 -16.31 -14.94
C PRO A 86 6.41 -16.63 -14.83
N LYS A 87 6.74 -17.66 -14.06
CA LYS A 87 8.06 -18.28 -14.08
C LYS A 87 8.03 -19.33 -15.18
N GLY A 88 9.16 -19.52 -15.87
CA GLY A 88 9.30 -20.54 -16.91
C GLY A 88 8.93 -21.94 -16.42
N ALA A 89 9.01 -22.93 -17.31
CA ALA A 89 8.73 -24.32 -16.96
C ALA A 89 9.49 -24.73 -15.68
N PRO A 90 8.88 -25.53 -14.78
CA PRO A 90 9.57 -26.00 -13.59
C PRO A 90 10.91 -26.62 -13.96
N THR A 91 11.99 -26.08 -13.40
CA THR A 91 13.32 -26.66 -13.57
C THR A 91 13.53 -27.68 -12.47
N MET A 92 13.78 -28.94 -12.86
CA MET A 92 14.26 -29.92 -11.90
C MET A 92 15.66 -29.51 -11.46
N PRO A 93 15.94 -29.42 -10.14
CA PRO A 93 17.28 -29.16 -9.68
C PRO A 93 18.21 -30.32 -10.11
N PRO A 94 19.50 -30.04 -10.39
CA PRO A 94 20.46 -31.09 -10.68
C PRO A 94 20.59 -32.07 -9.51
N ASP A 95 20.80 -33.35 -9.80
CA ASP A 95 21.03 -34.37 -8.79
C ASP A 95 22.44 -34.25 -8.20
N ASN A 96 22.51 -33.66 -7.02
CA ASN A 96 23.75 -33.42 -6.29
C ASN A 96 23.92 -34.36 -5.09
N ALA A 97 23.07 -35.37 -4.92
CA ALA A 97 23.07 -36.23 -3.74
C ALA A 97 24.44 -36.91 -3.51
N ASN A 98 25.09 -37.34 -4.61
CA ASN A 98 26.39 -38.00 -4.57
C ASN A 98 27.54 -37.10 -4.09
N ARG A 99 27.40 -35.77 -4.18
CA ARG A 99 28.43 -34.79 -3.79
C ARG A 99 28.23 -34.24 -2.37
N LEU A 100 27.12 -34.59 -1.71
CA LEU A 100 26.81 -34.14 -0.36
C LEU A 100 27.87 -34.55 0.67
N PHE A 101 28.49 -35.72 0.48
CA PHE A 101 29.57 -36.20 1.35
C PHE A 101 30.82 -35.32 1.27
N GLU A 102 31.13 -34.82 0.08
CA GLU A 102 32.28 -33.95 -0.15
C GLU A 102 32.06 -32.56 0.45
N ILE A 103 30.86 -32.00 0.26
CA ILE A 103 30.46 -30.74 0.88
C ILE A 103 30.56 -30.84 2.41
N ARG A 104 30.03 -31.92 3.01
CA ARG A 104 30.11 -32.16 4.45
C ARG A 104 31.55 -32.26 4.96
N ASN A 105 32.41 -33.00 4.25
CA ASN A 105 33.83 -33.11 4.61
C ASN A 105 34.55 -31.75 4.58
N LEU A 106 34.26 -30.90 3.59
CA LEU A 106 34.80 -29.54 3.55
C LEU A 106 34.35 -28.72 4.78
N ILE A 107 33.06 -28.82 5.14
CA ILE A 107 32.51 -28.16 6.34
C ILE A 107 33.20 -28.67 7.62
N ASP A 108 33.36 -29.99 7.77
CA ASP A 108 34.00 -30.60 8.95
C ASP A 108 35.46 -30.13 9.12
N ARG A 109 36.12 -29.75 8.03
CA ARG A 109 37.49 -29.21 8.00
C ARG A 109 37.56 -27.69 8.15
N GLY A 110 36.42 -27.01 8.32
CA GLY A 110 36.33 -25.54 8.39
C GLY A 110 36.52 -24.83 7.05
N LEU A 111 36.47 -25.55 5.93
CA LEU A 111 36.69 -25.07 4.57
C LEU A 111 35.38 -24.53 3.95
N TYR A 112 34.75 -23.56 4.63
CA TYR A 112 33.40 -23.08 4.27
C TYR A 112 33.33 -22.40 2.90
N ARG A 113 34.39 -21.68 2.50
CA ARG A 113 34.44 -21.05 1.18
C ARG A 113 34.37 -22.10 0.07
N GLN A 114 35.22 -23.12 0.16
CA GLN A 114 35.23 -24.22 -0.81
C GLN A 114 33.92 -25.00 -0.81
N ALA A 115 33.31 -25.20 0.37
CA ALA A 115 32.00 -25.86 0.46
C ALA A 115 30.90 -25.07 -0.26
N THR A 116 30.87 -23.74 -0.08
CA THR A 116 29.91 -22.85 -0.75
C THR A 116 30.13 -22.80 -2.26
N GLU A 117 31.38 -22.67 -2.70
CA GLU A 117 31.75 -22.68 -4.13
C GLU A 117 31.31 -23.99 -4.79
N LEU A 118 31.64 -25.13 -4.18
CA LEU A 118 31.22 -26.45 -4.67
C LEU A 118 29.68 -26.58 -4.76
N ALA A 119 28.96 -26.14 -3.73
CA ALA A 119 27.49 -26.19 -3.74
C ALA A 119 26.88 -25.28 -4.83
N PHE A 120 27.47 -24.11 -5.06
CA PHE A 120 27.04 -23.18 -6.10
C PHE A 120 27.31 -23.74 -7.50
N ASP A 121 28.52 -24.24 -7.76
CA ASP A 121 28.89 -24.85 -9.04
C ASP A 121 27.97 -26.02 -9.40
N LEU A 122 27.58 -26.81 -8.40
CA LEU A 122 26.66 -27.93 -8.57
C LEU A 122 25.20 -27.50 -8.76
N SER A 123 24.82 -26.28 -8.41
CA SER A 123 23.42 -25.82 -8.47
C SER A 123 22.88 -25.63 -9.89
N GLY A 124 23.77 -25.50 -10.88
CA GLY A 124 23.41 -25.18 -12.26
C GLY A 124 22.84 -23.76 -12.43
N GLN A 125 22.98 -22.90 -11.42
CA GLN A 125 22.56 -21.50 -11.48
C GLN A 125 23.65 -20.63 -12.10
N GLU A 126 23.28 -19.73 -13.02
CA GLU A 126 24.23 -18.78 -13.61
C GLU A 126 24.59 -17.65 -12.63
N SER A 127 23.68 -17.31 -11.72
CA SER A 127 23.90 -16.30 -10.68
C SER A 127 22.91 -16.46 -9.52
N PHE A 128 23.10 -15.67 -8.45
CA PHE A 128 22.09 -15.53 -7.41
C PHE A 128 20.84 -14.89 -7.99
N MET A 129 19.72 -15.63 -7.93
CA MET A 129 18.41 -15.09 -8.25
C MET A 129 18.02 -14.10 -7.15
N TYR A 130 18.09 -12.81 -7.44
CA TYR A 130 17.59 -11.73 -6.58
C TYR A 130 16.10 -11.48 -6.85
#